data_AF-A3ZNL4-F1
#
_entry.id   AF-A3ZNL4-F1
#
_cell.length_a   1.000
_cell.length_b   1.000
_cell.length_c   1.000
_cell.angle_alpha   90.00
_cell.angle_beta   90.00
_cell.angle_gamma   90.00
#
_symmetry.space_group_name_H-M   'P 1'
#
loop_
_entity.id
_entity.type
_entity.pdbx_description
1 polymer ?
#
loop_
_entity_poly.entity_id
_entity_poly.type
_entity_poly.pdbx_seq_one_letter_code
_entity_poly.pdbx_strand_id
1 'polypeptide(L)'
;MPLYEIETNAHILITWAEDEAQAKIVVNDNYPNDDVIRLTKRPRNSWVISKAALGLTDQRVDPCLVARDCLSKAEGDKVHAIRLYMNETGVDLDKARKAIESNMVLGW
;
A
#
# COMPACT_ATOMS: atom_id res chain seq x y z
N MET A 1 -15.88 24.95 -7.59
CA MET A 1 -16.96 23.95 -7.45
C MET A 1 -16.74 23.18 -6.16
N PRO A 2 -17.78 22.83 -5.39
CA PRO A 2 -17.67 21.99 -4.20
C PRO A 2 -17.41 20.50 -4.50
N LEU A 3 -16.76 19.81 -3.56
CA LEU A 3 -16.50 18.38 -3.61
C LEU A 3 -17.60 17.62 -2.85
N TYR A 4 -18.15 16.59 -3.46
CA TYR A 4 -19.17 15.72 -2.88
C TYR A 4 -18.62 14.31 -2.64
N GLU A 5 -19.03 13.73 -1.53
CA GLU A 5 -18.90 12.31 -1.21
C GLU A 5 -20.29 11.68 -1.31
N ILE A 6 -20.42 10.66 -2.15
CA ILE A 6 -21.68 9.98 -2.44
C ILE A 6 -21.48 8.50 -2.19
N GLU A 7 -22.20 7.98 -1.20
CA GLU A 7 -22.23 6.56 -0.86
C GLU A 7 -23.42 5.93 -1.57
N THR A 8 -23.16 4.89 -2.34
CA THR A 8 -24.17 4.07 -3.01
C THR A 8 -24.21 2.68 -2.38
N ASN A 9 -25.13 1.84 -2.86
CA ASN A 9 -25.17 0.41 -2.51
C ASN A 9 -23.91 -0.39 -2.89
N ALA A 10 -23.08 0.10 -3.83
CA ALA A 10 -21.90 -0.61 -4.31
C ALA A 10 -20.58 0.18 -4.16
N HIS A 11 -20.62 1.51 -4.15
CA HIS A 11 -19.43 2.35 -4.27
C HIS A 11 -19.46 3.58 -3.35
N ILE A 12 -18.27 4.16 -3.10
CA ILE A 12 -18.12 5.52 -2.58
C ILE A 12 -17.55 6.38 -3.72
N LEU A 13 -18.37 7.28 -4.26
CA LEU A 13 -18.00 8.20 -5.34
C LEU A 13 -17.57 9.56 -4.77
N ILE A 14 -16.43 10.06 -5.23
CA ILE A 14 -15.92 11.39 -4.91
C ILE A 14 -15.92 12.24 -6.18
N THR A 15 -16.72 13.30 -6.24
CA THR A 15 -16.88 14.10 -7.45
C THR A 15 -17.02 15.60 -7.18
N TRP A 16 -16.60 16.41 -8.15
CA TRP A 16 -16.83 17.85 -8.18
C TRP A 16 -18.16 18.13 -8.87
N ALA A 17 -19.04 18.89 -8.21
CA ALA A 17 -20.32 19.30 -8.79
C ALA A 17 -20.66 20.71 -8.33
N GLU A 18 -21.57 21.41 -9.01
CA GLU A 18 -22.01 22.75 -8.59
C GLU A 18 -22.90 22.67 -7.35
N ASP A 19 -23.80 21.69 -7.33
CA ASP A 19 -24.76 21.42 -6.27
C ASP A 19 -25.04 19.91 -6.11
N GLU A 20 -25.95 19.57 -5.19
CA GLU A 20 -26.33 18.17 -4.94
C GLU A 20 -27.09 17.51 -6.10
N ALA A 21 -27.82 18.29 -6.90
CA ALA A 21 -28.58 17.77 -8.03
C ALA A 21 -27.62 17.32 -9.13
N GLN A 22 -26.62 18.15 -9.45
CA GLN A 22 -25.55 17.82 -10.39
C GLN A 22 -24.73 16.62 -9.90
N ALA A 23 -24.44 16.54 -8.58
CA ALA A 23 -23.74 15.39 -8.01
C ALA A 23 -24.52 14.07 -8.21
N LYS A 24 -25.86 14.07 -8.11
CA LYS A 24 -26.70 12.89 -8.39
C LYS A 24 -26.74 12.52 -9.86
N ILE A 25 -26.76 13.50 -10.76
CA ILE A 25 -26.70 13.27 -12.21
C ILE A 25 -25.41 12.53 -12.56
N VAL A 26 -24.27 12.92 -11.98
CA VAL A 26 -22.99 12.22 -12.19
C VAL A 26 -23.07 10.73 -11.80
N VAL A 27 -23.75 10.40 -10.70
CA VAL A 27 -23.95 8.98 -10.31
C VAL A 27 -24.79 8.28 -11.37
N ASN A 28 -25.95 8.82 -11.72
CA ASN A 28 -26.87 8.19 -12.66
C ASN A 28 -26.25 7.98 -14.05
N ASP A 29 -25.42 8.92 -14.51
CA ASP A 29 -24.79 8.86 -15.83
C ASP A 29 -23.66 7.82 -15.91
N ASN A 30 -22.94 7.58 -14.80
CA ASN A 30 -21.77 6.68 -14.77
C ASN A 30 -22.07 5.31 -14.14
N TYR A 31 -23.00 5.27 -13.20
CA TYR A 31 -23.39 4.11 -12.40
C TYR A 31 -24.93 4.03 -12.30
N PRO A 32 -25.64 3.81 -13.43
CA PRO A 32 -27.10 3.90 -13.48
C PRO A 32 -27.84 2.84 -12.64
N ASN A 33 -27.16 1.79 -12.21
CA ASN A 33 -27.73 0.71 -11.39
C ASN A 33 -27.42 0.89 -9.89
N ASP A 34 -26.66 1.92 -9.53
CA ASP A 34 -26.29 2.19 -8.14
C ASP A 34 -27.36 3.05 -7.46
N ASP A 35 -27.82 2.61 -6.29
CA ASP A 35 -28.74 3.37 -5.47
C ASP A 35 -27.97 4.28 -4.51
N VAL A 36 -28.23 5.58 -4.53
CA VAL A 36 -27.61 6.55 -3.61
C VAL A 36 -28.16 6.36 -2.19
N ILE A 37 -27.28 5.98 -1.26
CA ILE A 37 -27.59 5.82 0.17
C ILE A 37 -27.39 7.14 0.91
N ARG A 38 -26.28 7.84 0.65
CA ARG A 38 -25.93 9.08 1.34
C ARG A 38 -25.17 10.01 0.42
N LEU A 39 -25.46 11.30 0.50
CA LEU A 39 -24.76 12.34 -0.23
C LEU A 39 -24.35 13.44 0.75
N THR A 40 -23.10 13.89 0.69
CA THR A 40 -22.58 14.92 1.59
C THR A 40 -21.59 15.82 0.89
N LYS A 41 -21.77 17.14 1.03
CA LYS A 41 -20.77 18.14 0.62
C LYS A 41 -19.58 18.09 1.58
N ARG A 42 -18.38 17.86 1.06
CA ARG A 42 -17.18 17.78 1.89
C ARG A 42 -16.73 19.17 2.32
N PRO A 43 -16.21 19.32 3.55
CA PRO A 43 -15.69 20.59 4.07
C PRO A 43 -14.33 20.98 3.45
N ARG A 44 -13.64 20.04 2.77
CA ARG A 44 -12.32 20.24 2.15
C ARG A 44 -12.29 19.64 0.75
N ASN A 45 -11.38 20.14 -0.07
CA ASN A 45 -11.10 19.69 -1.44
C ASN A 45 -10.18 18.46 -1.54
N SER A 46 -9.76 17.88 -0.42
CA SER A 46 -8.92 16.69 -0.37
C SER A 46 -9.71 15.50 0.16
N TRP A 47 -9.46 14.32 -0.42
CA TRP A 47 -9.95 13.03 0.09
C TRP A 47 -8.76 12.08 0.27
N VAL A 48 -8.79 11.30 1.34
CA VAL A 48 -7.72 10.35 1.69
C VAL A 48 -8.37 9.02 1.95
N ILE A 49 -7.80 7.98 1.34
CA ILE A 49 -8.10 6.59 1.66
C ILE A 49 -6.83 5.90 2.12
N SER A 50 -6.92 5.16 3.22
CA SER A 50 -5.77 4.44 3.75
C SER A 50 -5.42 3.26 2.85
N LYS A 51 -4.15 3.18 2.41
CA LYS A 51 -3.63 2.01 1.68
C LYS A 51 -3.81 0.73 2.49
N ALA A 52 -3.64 0.79 3.81
CA ALA A 52 -3.84 -0.35 4.69
C ALA A 52 -5.30 -0.80 4.73
N ALA A 53 -6.26 0.14 4.75
CA ALA A 53 -7.69 -0.19 4.69
C ALA A 53 -8.09 -0.84 3.35
N LEU A 54 -7.35 -0.54 2.28
CA LEU A 54 -7.50 -1.17 0.97
C LEU A 54 -6.73 -2.50 0.82
N GLY A 55 -5.99 -2.94 1.84
CA GLY A 55 -5.10 -4.10 1.72
C GLY A 55 -3.88 -3.88 0.80
N LEU A 56 -3.62 -2.64 0.37
CA LEU A 56 -2.49 -2.25 -0.47
C LEU A 56 -1.24 -1.96 0.38
N THR A 57 -0.89 -2.91 1.26
CA THR A 57 0.26 -2.81 2.16
C THR A 57 1.56 -3.30 1.54
N ASP A 58 1.54 -3.74 0.28
CA ASP A 58 2.71 -4.17 -0.48
C ASP A 58 3.63 -2.97 -0.76
N GLN A 59 4.31 -2.49 0.27
CA GLN A 59 5.72 -2.24 0.12
C GLN A 59 6.33 -3.63 -0.12
N ARG A 60 6.50 -3.99 -1.39
CA ARG A 60 7.57 -4.92 -1.76
C ARG A 60 8.83 -4.29 -1.19
N VAL A 61 9.22 -4.72 0.01
CA VAL A 61 10.54 -4.43 0.53
C VAL A 61 11.43 -5.13 -0.47
N ASP A 62 12.05 -4.37 -1.38
CA ASP A 62 12.92 -4.95 -2.38
C ASP A 62 13.95 -5.80 -1.62
N PRO A 63 13.97 -7.12 -1.86
CA PRO A 63 14.83 -7.98 -1.10
C PRO A 63 16.27 -7.56 -1.37
N CYS A 64 17.09 -7.53 -0.32
CA CYS A 64 18.47 -7.14 -0.43
C CYS A 64 19.21 -8.23 -1.22
N LEU A 65 19.58 -7.93 -2.46
CA LEU A 65 20.23 -8.89 -3.35
C LEU A 65 21.52 -9.46 -2.74
N VAL A 66 22.29 -8.63 -2.02
CA VAL A 66 23.50 -9.05 -1.31
C VAL A 66 23.16 -10.04 -0.18
N ALA A 67 22.08 -9.80 0.57
CA ALA A 67 21.62 -10.71 1.60
C ALA A 67 21.16 -12.06 1.02
N ARG A 68 20.44 -12.03 -0.12
CA ARG A 68 20.03 -13.24 -0.84
C ARG A 68 21.23 -14.04 -1.34
N ASP A 69 22.24 -13.38 -1.92
CA ASP A 69 23.45 -14.05 -2.37
C ASP A 69 24.25 -14.66 -1.21
N CYS A 70 24.36 -13.94 -0.08
CA CYS A 70 24.97 -14.46 1.15
C CYS A 70 24.24 -15.70 1.68
N LEU A 71 22.90 -15.68 1.69
CA LEU A 71 22.09 -16.83 2.08
C LEU A 71 22.28 -18.01 1.11
N SER A 72 22.40 -17.77 -0.21
CA SER A 72 22.69 -18.80 -1.22
C SER A 72 24.06 -19.43 -1.03
N LYS A 73 25.09 -18.61 -0.78
CA LYS A 73 26.43 -19.09 -0.44
C LYS A 73 26.46 -19.89 0.87
N ALA A 74 25.58 -19.54 1.81
CA ALA A 74 25.47 -20.19 3.11
C ALA A 74 24.49 -21.37 3.15
N GLU A 75 23.88 -21.74 2.02
CA GLU A 75 22.86 -22.80 1.93
C GLU A 75 21.70 -22.62 2.95
N GLY A 76 21.39 -21.36 3.28
CA GLY A 76 20.35 -21.00 4.25
C GLY A 76 20.77 -21.05 5.72
N ASP A 77 22.04 -21.33 6.04
CA ASP A 77 22.56 -21.15 7.40
C ASP A 77 22.59 -19.65 7.74
N LYS A 78 21.67 -19.25 8.62
CA LYS A 78 21.52 -17.87 9.10
C LYS A 78 22.80 -17.29 9.69
N VAL A 79 23.51 -18.03 10.54
CA VAL A 79 24.69 -17.50 11.24
C VAL A 79 25.83 -17.31 10.25
N HIS A 80 25.99 -18.25 9.31
CA HIS A 80 26.99 -18.14 8.26
C HIS A 80 26.68 -16.99 7.30
N ALA A 81 25.43 -16.85 6.86
CA ALA A 81 24.98 -15.75 6.00
C ALA A 81 25.19 -14.37 6.63
N ILE A 82 24.92 -14.22 7.94
CA ILE A 82 25.19 -12.97 8.67
C ILE A 82 26.67 -12.62 8.64
N ARG A 83 27.57 -13.60 8.84
CA ARG A 83 29.02 -13.37 8.78
C ARG A 83 29.48 -12.96 7.37
N LEU A 84 28.96 -13.63 6.34
CA LEU A 84 29.24 -13.28 4.94
C LEU A 84 28.78 -11.85 4.64
N TYR A 85 27.57 -11.49 5.04
CA TYR A 85 27.00 -10.17 4.80
C TYR A 85 27.78 -9.05 5.51
N MET A 86 28.20 -9.28 6.76
CA MET A 86 29.07 -8.34 7.49
C MET A 86 30.41 -8.13 6.76
N ASN A 87 31.01 -9.21 6.25
CA ASN A 87 32.27 -9.12 5.51
C ASN A 87 32.12 -8.39 4.18
N GLU A 88 31.02 -8.60 3.45
CA GLU A 88 30.81 -7.98 2.13
C GLU A 88 30.38 -6.51 2.22
N THR A 89 29.64 -6.12 3.26
CA THR A 89 29.06 -4.76 3.37
C THR A 89 29.72 -3.88 4.42
N GLY A 90 30.49 -4.45 5.34
CA GLY A 90 31.14 -3.74 6.44
C GLY A 90 30.18 -3.24 7.53
N VAL A 91 28.91 -3.67 7.52
CA VAL A 91 27.93 -3.27 8.54
C VAL A 91 28.11 -4.04 9.85
N ASP A 92 27.56 -3.48 10.92
CA ASP A 92 27.51 -4.13 12.23
C ASP A 92 26.58 -5.36 12.25
N LEU A 93 26.70 -6.14 13.34
CA LEU A 93 25.94 -7.38 13.54
C LEU A 93 24.42 -7.17 13.54
N ASP A 94 23.93 -6.05 14.07
CA ASP A 94 22.48 -5.80 14.19
C ASP A 94 21.87 -5.53 12.80
N LYS A 95 22.54 -4.71 12.00
CA LYS A 95 22.13 -4.44 10.62
C LYS A 95 22.22 -5.68 9.74
N ALA A 96 23.31 -6.45 9.85
CA ALA A 96 23.46 -7.69 9.11
C ALA A 96 22.38 -8.70 9.46
N ARG A 97 22.08 -8.87 10.76
CA ARG A 97 21.01 -9.74 11.24
C ARG A 97 19.66 -9.35 10.66
N LYS A 98 19.29 -8.07 10.74
CA LYS A 98 18.01 -7.57 10.19
C LYS A 98 17.90 -7.80 8.70
N ALA A 99 18.97 -7.57 7.93
CA ALA A 99 18.98 -7.78 6.49
C ALA A 99 18.82 -9.26 6.12
N ILE A 100 19.53 -10.17 6.79
CA ILE A 100 19.41 -11.61 6.54
C ILE A 100 18.02 -12.11 6.94
N GLU A 101 17.55 -11.79 8.15
CA GLU A 101 16.25 -12.25 8.65
C GLU A 101 15.08 -11.76 7.81
N SER A 102 15.11 -10.49 7.36
CA SER A 102 14.04 -9.97 6.50
C SER A 102 13.97 -10.70 5.16
N ASN A 103 15.11 -11.06 4.57
CA ASN A 103 15.14 -11.81 3.32
C ASN A 103 14.69 -13.26 3.50
N MET A 104 15.00 -13.91 4.63
CA MET A 104 14.46 -15.24 4.96
C MET A 104 12.94 -15.21 5.10
N VAL A 105 12.37 -14.17 5.75
CA VAL A 105 10.91 -14.00 5.87
C VAL A 105 10.23 -13.76 4.52
N LEU A 106 10.92 -13.10 3.59
CA LEU A 106 10.46 -12.85 2.22
C LEU A 106 10.58 -14.08 1.29
N GLY A 107 10.86 -15.27 1.82
CA GLY A 107 11.00 -16.49 1.02
C GLY A 107 12.27 -16.47 0.17
N TRP A 108 13.39 -16.07 0.78
CA TRP A 108 14.68 -16.48 0.24
C TRP A 108 14.79 -18.00 0.18
#